data_AF-A0A358I011-F1
#
_entry.id   AF-A0A358I011-F1
#
_cell.length_a   1.000
_cell.length_b   1.000
_cell.length_c   1.000
_cell.angle_alpha   90.00
_cell.angle_beta   90.00
_cell.angle_gamma   90.00
#
_symmetry.space_group_name_H-M   'P 1'
#
loop_
_entity.id
_entity.type
_entity.pdbx_description
1 polymer ?
#
loop_
_entity_poly.entity_id
_entity_poly.type
_entity_poly.pdbx_seq_one_letter_code
_entity_poly.pdbx_strand_id
1 'polypeptide(L)'
;MQDSDDAAKLAWADRMSGLRQGFEAAIRALEEDGKLSADYSAKEATDLLSSLLSVQTWEQLTQTCGWSQRQFVDHAKAMALKLFVAA
;
A
#
# COMPACT_ATOMS: atom_id res chain seq x y z
N MET A 1 28.07 9.36 15.28
CA MET A 1 26.98 8.34 15.33
C MET A 1 25.61 8.95 15.05
N GLN A 2 25.36 10.24 15.34
CA GLN A 2 24.10 10.93 14.99
C GLN A 2 23.86 11.15 13.48
N ASP A 3 24.89 11.38 12.66
CA ASP A 3 24.72 11.51 11.19
C ASP A 3 24.12 10.26 10.53
N SER A 4 24.32 9.08 11.14
CA SER A 4 23.76 7.82 10.65
C SER A 4 22.25 7.74 10.87
N ASP A 5 21.72 8.39 11.91
CA ASP A 5 20.29 8.37 12.20
C ASP A 5 19.51 9.30 11.27
N ASP A 6 20.07 10.45 10.91
CA ASP A 6 19.39 11.40 10.04
C ASP A 6 19.45 10.98 8.57
N ALA A 7 20.58 10.43 8.11
CA ALA A 7 20.67 9.80 6.79
C ALA A 7 19.74 8.58 6.67
N ALA A 8 19.65 7.75 7.72
CA ALA A 8 18.73 6.60 7.73
C ALA A 8 17.25 7.03 7.75
N LYS A 9 16.88 8.05 8.53
CA LYS A 9 15.52 8.61 8.52
C LYS A 9 15.15 9.18 7.16
N LEU A 10 16.08 9.91 6.52
CA LEU A 10 15.85 10.49 5.19
C LEU A 10 15.66 9.39 4.14
N ALA A 11 16.52 8.37 4.13
CA ALA A 11 16.40 7.23 3.22
C ALA A 11 15.10 6.45 3.44
N TRP A 12 14.67 6.30 4.70
CA TRP A 12 13.39 5.69 5.03
C TRP A 12 12.21 6.52 4.52
N ALA A 13 12.20 7.82 4.82
CA ALA A 13 11.14 8.73 4.38
C ALA A 13 11.02 8.77 2.84
N ASP A 14 12.15 8.81 2.14
CA ASP A 14 12.21 8.76 0.68
C ASP A 14 11.62 7.45 0.14
N ARG A 15 12.01 6.30 0.70
CA ARG A 15 11.44 4.99 0.34
C ARG A 15 9.93 4.92 0.57
N MET A 16 9.46 5.43 1.71
CA MET A 16 8.02 5.44 2.02
C MET A 16 7.24 6.37 1.10
N SER A 17 7.83 7.51 0.71
CA SER A 17 7.27 8.40 -0.31
C SER A 17 7.18 7.71 -1.67
N GLY A 18 8.25 7.03 -2.10
CA GLY A 18 8.27 6.27 -3.35
C GLY A 18 7.23 5.14 -3.39
N LEU A 19 7.00 4.44 -2.27
CA LEU A 19 5.94 3.44 -2.19
C LEU A 19 4.55 4.05 -2.40
N ARG A 20 4.27 5.19 -1.74
CA ARG A 20 2.99 5.89 -1.92
C ARG A 20 2.78 6.34 -3.36
N GLN A 21 3.81 6.90 -3.99
CA GLN A 21 3.76 7.29 -5.41
C GLN A 21 3.48 6.08 -6.31
N GLY A 22 4.06 4.91 -6.01
CA GLY A 22 3.77 3.66 -6.72
C GLY A 22 2.32 3.22 -6.59
N PHE A 23 1.73 3.34 -5.39
CA PHE A 23 0.31 3.04 -5.16
C PHE A 23 -0.60 4.03 -5.91
N GLU A 24 -0.27 5.31 -5.90
CA GLU A 24 -1.00 6.34 -6.65
C GLU A 24 -0.96 6.06 -8.16
N ALA A 25 0.20 5.71 -8.70
CA ALA A 25 0.35 5.37 -10.12
C ALA A 25 -0.51 4.15 -10.51
N ALA A 26 -0.58 3.12 -9.66
CA ALA A 26 -1.41 1.95 -9.91
C ALA A 26 -2.91 2.29 -9.91
N ILE A 27 -3.37 3.12 -8.98
CA ILE A 27 -4.77 3.55 -8.92
C ILE A 27 -5.13 4.47 -10.10
N ARG A 28 -4.26 5.41 -10.45
CA ARG A 28 -4.45 6.27 -11.63
C ARG A 28 -4.54 5.46 -12.91
N ALA A 29 -3.71 4.42 -13.06
CA ALA A 29 -3.82 3.53 -14.22
C ALA A 29 -5.20 2.83 -14.29
N LEU A 30 -5.78 2.42 -13.15
CA LEU A 30 -7.14 1.88 -13.12
C LEU A 30 -8.19 2.94 -13.49
N GLU A 31 -8.04 4.17 -13.02
CA GLU A 31 -8.96 5.28 -13.32
C GLU A 31 -8.92 5.64 -14.80
N GLU A 32 -7.72 5.79 -15.38
CA GLU A 32 -7.49 6.08 -16.80
C GLU A 32 -8.05 4.97 -17.71
N ASP A 33 -7.97 3.71 -17.27
CA ASP A 33 -8.55 2.56 -17.97
C ASP A 33 -10.08 2.44 -17.79
N GLY A 34 -10.71 3.29 -16.97
CA GLY A 34 -12.12 3.16 -16.61
C GLY A 34 -12.44 1.89 -15.80
N LYS A 35 -11.44 1.31 -15.13
CA LYS A 35 -11.52 0.06 -14.35
C LYS A 35 -11.46 0.29 -12.85
N LEU A 36 -11.27 1.52 -12.38
CA LEU A 36 -11.37 1.84 -10.97
C LEU A 36 -12.82 1.63 -10.50
N SER A 37 -13.01 0.98 -9.34
CA SER A 37 -14.32 0.85 -8.71
C SER A 37 -14.98 2.22 -8.52
N ALA A 38 -16.27 2.32 -8.82
CA ALA A 38 -17.05 3.56 -8.64
C ALA A 38 -17.28 3.93 -7.16
N ASP A 39 -16.94 3.03 -6.22
CA ASP A 39 -17.11 3.24 -4.79
C ASP A 39 -16.10 4.24 -4.20
N TYR A 40 -15.00 4.50 -4.91
CA TYR A 40 -13.91 5.33 -4.41
C TYR A 40 -13.39 6.29 -5.48
N SER A 41 -13.04 7.51 -5.07
CA SER A 41 -12.15 8.35 -5.88
C SER A 41 -10.74 7.77 -5.95
N ALA A 42 -9.95 8.12 -6.96
CA ALA A 42 -8.55 7.70 -7.05
C ALA A 42 -7.72 8.09 -5.82
N LYS A 43 -8.03 9.23 -5.19
CA LYS A 43 -7.37 9.64 -3.94
C LYS A 43 -7.72 8.72 -2.78
N GLU A 44 -9.01 8.44 -2.57
CA GLU A 44 -9.45 7.54 -1.49
C GLU A 44 -8.91 6.13 -1.68
N ALA A 45 -8.94 5.60 -2.90
CA ALA A 45 -8.37 4.30 -3.22
C ALA A 45 -6.84 4.26 -2.98
N THR A 46 -6.11 5.34 -3.30
CA THR A 46 -4.68 5.45 -2.99
C THR A 46 -4.41 5.46 -1.49
N ASP A 47 -5.18 6.21 -0.71
CA ASP A 47 -5.06 6.27 0.75
C ASP A 47 -5.35 4.91 1.40
N LEU A 48 -6.40 4.23 0.95
CA LEU A 48 -6.77 2.89 1.43
C LEU A 48 -5.73 1.83 1.04
N LEU A 49 -5.25 1.83 -0.21
CA LEU A 49 -4.20 0.91 -0.66
C LEU A 49 -2.90 1.11 0.12
N SER A 50 -2.52 2.36 0.37
CA SER A 50 -1.35 2.71 1.20
C SER A 50 -1.48 2.18 2.62
N SER A 51 -2.66 2.27 3.23
CA SER A 51 -2.94 1.75 4.58
C SER A 51 -2.87 0.22 4.61
N LEU A 52 -3.50 -0.43 3.62
CA LEU A 52 -3.54 -1.88 3.47
C LEU A 52 -2.13 -2.49 3.34
N LEU A 53 -1.27 -1.83 2.57
CA LEU A 53 0.10 -2.29 2.28
C LEU A 53 1.16 -1.65 3.19
N SER A 54 0.75 -0.97 4.25
CA SER A 54 1.66 -0.35 5.20
C SER A 54 2.45 -1.41 5.99
N VAL A 55 3.65 -1.02 6.44
CA VAL A 55 4.47 -1.87 7.32
C VAL A 55 3.71 -2.20 8.60
N GLN A 56 2.96 -1.24 9.16
CA GLN A 56 2.15 -1.43 10.36
C GLN A 56 1.10 -2.53 10.18
N THR A 57 0.38 -2.53 9.05
CA THR A 57 -0.60 -3.59 8.74
C THR A 57 0.10 -4.94 8.55
N TRP A 58 1.25 -4.96 7.88
CA TRP A 58 2.05 -6.18 7.73
C TRP A 58 2.54 -6.73 9.08
N GLU A 59 3.10 -5.89 9.95
CA GLU A 59 3.56 -6.28 11.29
C GLU A 59 2.41 -6.82 12.13
N GLN A 60 1.28 -6.11 12.15
CA GLN A 60 0.11 -6.55 12.90
C GLN A 60 -0.36 -7.93 12.43
N LEU A 61 -0.47 -8.16 11.12
CA LEU A 61 -0.98 -9.44 10.61
C LEU A 61 0.03 -10.57 10.76
N THR A 62 1.32 -10.31 10.50
CA THR A 62 2.34 -11.37 10.49
C THR A 62 2.98 -11.62 11.86
N GLN A 63 3.30 -10.57 12.61
CA GLN A 63 3.97 -10.69 13.91
C GLN A 63 2.96 -10.86 15.06
N THR A 64 1.84 -10.14 15.03
CA THR A 64 0.83 -10.22 16.11
C THR A 64 -0.22 -11.30 15.83
N CYS A 65 -0.81 -11.33 14.63
CA CYS A 65 -1.87 -12.29 14.29
C CYS A 65 -1.36 -13.63 13.76
N GLY A 66 -0.04 -13.82 13.63
CA GLY A 66 0.59 -15.10 13.28
C GLY A 66 0.43 -15.51 11.81
N TRP A 67 0.13 -14.58 10.91
CA TRP A 67 0.09 -14.88 9.48
C TRP A 67 1.48 -15.15 8.94
N SER A 68 1.60 -16.13 8.06
CA SER A 68 2.77 -16.21 7.19
C SER A 68 2.82 -15.01 6.24
N GLN A 69 4.02 -14.62 5.82
CA GLN A 69 4.20 -13.58 4.80
C GLN A 69 3.42 -13.90 3.52
N ARG A 70 3.31 -15.19 3.15
CA ARG A 70 2.53 -15.63 2.00
C ARG A 70 1.04 -15.32 2.17
N GLN A 71 0.46 -15.61 3.34
CA GLN A 71 -0.94 -15.28 3.62
C GLN A 71 -1.19 -13.78 3.51
N PHE A 72 -0.29 -12.94 4.05
CA PHE A 72 -0.41 -11.49 3.92
C PHE A 72 -0.46 -11.07 2.44
N VAL A 73 0.49 -11.52 1.62
CA VAL A 73 0.55 -11.16 0.20
C VAL A 73 -0.70 -11.63 -0.55
N ASP A 74 -1.12 -12.87 -0.35
CA ASP A 74 -2.26 -13.46 -1.06
C ASP A 74 -3.57 -12.72 -0.70
N HIS A 75 -3.80 -12.44 0.59
CA HIS A 75 -4.98 -11.71 1.04
C HIS A 75 -4.95 -10.22 0.69
N ALA A 76 -3.81 -9.55 0.81
CA ALA A 76 -3.67 -8.15 0.42
C ALA A 76 -3.98 -7.93 -1.06
N LYS A 77 -3.48 -8.81 -1.94
CA LYS A 77 -3.82 -8.80 -3.38
C LYS A 77 -5.31 -9.01 -3.61
N ALA A 78 -5.90 -10.03 -2.97
CA ALA A 78 -7.31 -10.33 -3.12
C ALA A 78 -8.21 -9.17 -2.65
N MET A 79 -7.86 -8.51 -1.53
CA MET A 79 -8.57 -7.33 -1.03
C MET A 79 -8.42 -6.14 -1.99
N ALA A 80 -7.21 -5.83 -2.43
CA ALA A 80 -6.97 -4.72 -3.36
C ALA A 80 -7.75 -4.90 -4.68
N LEU A 81 -7.75 -6.11 -5.25
CA LEU A 81 -8.52 -6.42 -6.46
C LEU A 81 -10.02 -6.22 -6.23
N LYS A 82 -10.57 -6.75 -5.13
CA LYS A 82 -12.00 -6.64 -4.83
C LYS A 82 -12.46 -5.22 -4.52
N LEU A 83 -11.60 -4.41 -3.88
CA LEU A 83 -11.95 -3.05 -3.48
C LEU A 83 -11.83 -2.06 -4.64
N PHE A 84 -10.78 -2.20 -5.46
CA PHE A 84 -10.39 -1.13 -6.38
C PHE A 84 -10.62 -1.45 -7.85
N VAL A 85 -10.89 -2.70 -8.22
CA VAL A 85 -11.18 -3.07 -9.62
C VAL A 85 -12.69 -3.18 -9.80
N ALA A 86 -13.22 -2.54 -10.86
CA ALA A 86 -14.62 -2.66 -11.26
C ALA A 86 -14.98 -4.12 -11.59
N ALA A 87 -16.23 -4.50 -11.29
CA ALA A 87 -16.77 -5.84 -11.49
C ALA A 87 -17.01 -6.19 -12.97
#